data_AF-A0A377C4E6-F1
#
_entry.id   AF-A0A377C4E6-F1
#
_cell.length_a   1.000
_cell.length_b   1.000
_cell.length_c   1.000
_cell.angle_alpha   90.00
_cell.angle_beta   90.00
_cell.angle_gamma   90.00
#
_symmetry.space_group_name_H-M   'P 1'
#
loop_
_entity.id
_entity.type
_entity.pdbx_description
1 polymer ?
#
loop_
_entity_poly.entity_id
_entity_poly.type
_entity_poly.pdbx_seq_one_letter_code
_entity_poly.pdbx_strand_id
1 'polypeptide(L)'
;MKELVELLWLKGDEPVTVEGKTLPLNEALQWHFELTVNTANIVENYATLTRSETLLPLVGDKAKLQHYAATTPIVDMVRFSPAQLDAEALINLLRPLTPRLYSIASSQAEVENEVHVTVGVVRYDVEGRARAGGASSFLADRVEEEGEVRVFIEHNDNFRLPANPETPVIMIGPGTGIAPFRAFMQQRAVDEAPGKNWLFFGNPHFTEDFLYQVEWQRYVKEGVLTRIDLAWSRDQKEKVYVQDKLREQGAELWRWINDGAHIYVCGDANRMAKDVEQALLEVIAEFGGMDTEAADEFLSELRVERRYQRDVY
;
A
#
# COMPACT_ATOMS: atom_id res chain seq x y z
N MET A 1 -4.37 -15.04 17.23
CA MET A 1 -4.10 -16.50 17.35
C MET A 1 -4.81 -17.08 18.57
N LYS A 2 -4.42 -16.74 19.82
CA LYS A 2 -5.05 -17.32 21.04
C LYS A 2 -6.58 -17.22 21.05
N GLU A 3 -7.14 -16.05 20.73
CA GLU A 3 -8.61 -15.85 20.61
C GLU A 3 -9.26 -16.85 19.65
N LEU A 4 -8.67 -17.10 18.48
CA LEU A 4 -9.21 -18.02 17.48
C LEU A 4 -9.18 -19.47 17.97
N VAL A 5 -8.09 -19.88 18.62
CA VAL A 5 -7.92 -21.23 19.18
C VAL A 5 -8.97 -21.49 20.27
N GLU A 6 -9.17 -20.53 21.18
CA GLU A 6 -10.16 -20.62 22.25
C GLU A 6 -11.61 -20.67 21.72
N LEU A 7 -11.93 -19.88 20.68
CA LEU A 7 -13.26 -19.89 20.05
C LEU A 7 -13.61 -21.22 19.37
N LEU A 8 -12.60 -22.02 18.99
CA LEU A 8 -12.76 -23.33 18.37
C LEU A 8 -12.67 -24.49 19.37
N TRP A 9 -12.56 -24.19 20.67
CA TRP A 9 -12.35 -25.18 21.75
C TRP A 9 -11.09 -26.04 21.58
N LEU A 10 -10.07 -25.49 20.92
CA LEU A 10 -8.75 -26.09 20.79
C LEU A 10 -7.82 -25.55 21.90
N LYS A 11 -6.70 -26.24 22.15
CA LYS A 11 -5.69 -25.88 23.16
C LYS A 11 -4.48 -25.18 22.56
N GLY A 12 -4.19 -25.40 21.30
CA GLY A 12 -3.04 -24.88 20.58
C GLY A 12 -1.82 -25.80 20.61
N ASP A 13 -1.85 -26.89 21.38
CA ASP A 13 -0.79 -27.92 21.44
C ASP A 13 -1.10 -29.13 20.54
N GLU A 14 -2.25 -29.13 19.84
CA GLU A 14 -2.60 -30.17 18.90
C GLU A 14 -1.54 -30.27 17.78
N PRO A 15 -1.07 -31.48 17.44
CA PRO A 15 -0.13 -31.67 16.36
C PRO A 15 -0.81 -31.49 15.01
N VAL A 16 -0.22 -30.67 14.15
CA VAL A 16 -0.66 -30.46 12.76
C VAL A 16 0.52 -30.58 11.80
N THR A 17 0.25 -30.97 10.55
CA THR A 17 1.30 -31.14 9.54
C THR A 17 1.37 -29.93 8.58
N VAL A 18 2.50 -29.22 8.57
CA VAL A 18 2.76 -28.11 7.64
C VAL A 18 4.01 -28.44 6.82
N GLU A 19 3.85 -28.54 5.50
CA GLU A 19 4.95 -28.85 4.56
C GLU A 19 5.80 -30.07 4.97
N GLY A 20 5.13 -31.12 5.48
CA GLY A 20 5.77 -32.36 5.90
C GLY A 20 6.44 -32.31 7.29
N LYS A 21 6.31 -31.20 8.03
CA LYS A 21 6.76 -31.07 9.43
C LYS A 21 5.57 -31.06 10.38
N THR A 22 5.67 -31.78 11.48
CA THR A 22 4.68 -31.74 12.56
C THR A 22 5.01 -30.60 13.52
N LEU A 23 4.06 -29.68 13.72
CA LEU A 23 4.17 -28.52 14.60
C LEU A 23 2.98 -28.47 15.56
N PRO A 24 3.10 -27.84 16.73
CA PRO A 24 1.95 -27.48 17.53
C PRO A 24 1.10 -26.42 16.79
N LEU A 25 -0.22 -26.51 16.91
CA LEU A 25 -1.17 -25.66 16.19
C LEU A 25 -0.89 -24.16 16.37
N ASN A 26 -0.53 -23.72 17.57
CA ASN A 26 -0.24 -22.31 17.85
C ASN A 26 0.95 -21.76 17.01
N GLU A 27 2.00 -22.56 16.84
CA GLU A 27 3.19 -22.23 16.05
C GLU A 27 2.83 -22.21 14.56
N ALA A 28 2.08 -23.23 14.10
CA ALA A 28 1.56 -23.26 12.73
C ALA A 28 0.75 -22.00 12.40
N LEU A 29 -0.22 -21.64 13.24
CA LEU A 29 -1.07 -20.46 13.04
C LEU A 29 -0.31 -19.14 13.13
N GLN A 30 0.78 -19.07 13.91
CA GLN A 30 1.57 -17.85 14.07
C GLN A 30 2.51 -17.60 12.89
N TRP A 31 3.12 -18.65 12.34
CA TRP A 31 4.21 -18.51 11.38
C TRP A 31 3.87 -18.93 9.95
N HIS A 32 2.84 -19.75 9.76
CA HIS A 32 2.60 -20.41 8.48
C HIS A 32 1.25 -20.09 7.84
N PHE A 33 0.28 -19.52 8.58
CA PHE A 33 -1.06 -19.28 8.05
C PHE A 33 -1.51 -17.83 8.18
N GLU A 34 -2.30 -17.40 7.19
CA GLU A 34 -2.90 -16.08 7.13
C GLU A 34 -4.18 -16.02 7.97
N LEU A 35 -4.15 -15.19 9.02
CA LEU A 35 -5.27 -15.00 9.94
C LEU A 35 -6.01 -13.66 9.78
N THR A 36 -5.38 -12.68 9.11
CA THR A 36 -5.85 -11.29 9.11
C THR A 36 -6.54 -10.87 7.81
N VAL A 37 -6.67 -11.77 6.83
CA VAL A 37 -7.34 -11.51 5.56
C VAL A 37 -8.37 -12.60 5.34
N ASN A 38 -9.66 -12.26 5.47
CA ASN A 38 -10.74 -13.16 5.13
C ASN A 38 -11.01 -13.13 3.61
N THR A 39 -11.60 -14.20 3.08
CA THR A 39 -11.96 -14.28 1.65
C THR A 39 -13.30 -14.98 1.46
N ALA A 40 -13.95 -14.73 0.33
CA ALA A 40 -15.21 -15.40 -0.02
C ALA A 40 -15.09 -16.94 0.08
N ASN A 41 -13.97 -17.51 -0.38
CA ASN A 41 -13.72 -18.96 -0.32
C ASN A 41 -13.59 -19.47 1.12
N ILE A 42 -12.91 -18.72 2.01
CA ILE A 42 -12.80 -19.09 3.43
C ILE A 42 -14.18 -19.07 4.08
N VAL A 43 -14.99 -18.04 3.80
CA VAL A 43 -16.36 -17.92 4.33
C VAL A 43 -17.23 -19.08 3.86
N GLU A 44 -17.22 -19.38 2.55
CA GLU A 44 -18.02 -20.46 1.97
C GLU A 44 -17.60 -21.85 2.50
N ASN A 45 -16.29 -22.11 2.57
CA ASN A 45 -15.76 -23.37 3.08
C ASN A 45 -16.07 -23.53 4.56
N TYR A 46 -15.90 -22.49 5.38
CA TYR A 46 -16.25 -22.53 6.79
C TYR A 46 -17.75 -22.77 7.00
N ALA A 47 -18.61 -22.06 6.26
CA ALA A 47 -20.06 -22.24 6.31
C ALA A 47 -20.47 -23.68 5.98
N THR A 48 -19.87 -24.25 4.93
CA THR A 48 -20.14 -25.62 4.48
C THR A 48 -19.64 -26.67 5.47
N LEU A 49 -18.41 -26.49 5.96
CA LEU A 49 -17.75 -27.43 6.88
C LEU A 49 -18.46 -27.49 8.24
N THR A 50 -18.89 -26.34 8.76
CA THR A 50 -19.54 -26.22 10.06
C THR A 50 -21.06 -26.36 10.00
N ARG A 51 -21.64 -26.33 8.80
CA ARG A 51 -23.10 -26.24 8.57
C ARG A 51 -23.73 -25.08 9.34
N SER A 52 -23.05 -23.95 9.37
CA SER A 52 -23.50 -22.74 10.06
C SER A 52 -24.86 -22.26 9.57
N GLU A 53 -25.88 -22.27 10.42
CA GLU A 53 -27.22 -21.76 10.08
C GLU A 53 -27.19 -20.29 9.61
N THR A 54 -26.27 -19.49 10.15
CA THR A 54 -26.14 -18.06 9.84
C THR A 54 -25.35 -17.79 8.56
N LEU A 55 -24.39 -18.66 8.19
CA LEU A 55 -23.52 -18.45 7.03
C LEU A 55 -23.91 -19.28 5.80
N LEU A 56 -24.60 -20.40 5.98
CA LEU A 56 -25.12 -21.21 4.87
C LEU A 56 -25.96 -20.42 3.85
N PRO A 57 -26.78 -19.42 4.24
CA PRO A 57 -27.51 -18.60 3.27
C PRO A 57 -26.62 -17.77 2.32
N LEU A 58 -25.33 -17.64 2.60
CA LEU A 58 -24.37 -16.92 1.76
C LEU A 58 -23.74 -17.84 0.69
N VAL A 59 -23.78 -19.15 0.87
CA VAL A 59 -23.14 -20.13 -0.02
C VAL A 59 -23.70 -20.04 -1.44
N GLY A 60 -22.82 -20.01 -2.45
CA GLY A 60 -23.20 -19.80 -3.85
C GLY A 60 -23.52 -18.36 -4.25
N ASP A 61 -23.60 -17.41 -3.30
CA ASP A 61 -23.80 -15.98 -3.59
C ASP A 61 -22.46 -15.22 -3.48
N LYS A 62 -21.77 -15.12 -4.63
CA LYS A 62 -20.44 -14.51 -4.72
C LYS A 62 -20.37 -13.10 -4.14
N ALA A 63 -21.38 -12.26 -4.40
CA ALA A 63 -21.38 -10.87 -3.94
C ALA A 63 -21.53 -10.80 -2.41
N LYS A 64 -22.43 -11.60 -1.84
CA LYS A 64 -22.59 -11.67 -0.38
C LYS A 64 -21.36 -12.23 0.32
N LEU A 65 -20.74 -13.28 -0.22
CA LEU A 65 -19.52 -13.85 0.34
C LEU A 65 -18.36 -12.85 0.33
N GLN A 66 -18.18 -12.13 -0.79
CA GLN A 66 -17.17 -11.07 -0.89
C GLN A 66 -17.42 -9.93 0.10
N HIS A 67 -18.68 -9.49 0.22
CA HIS A 67 -19.05 -8.45 1.17
C HIS A 67 -18.82 -8.89 2.63
N TYR A 68 -19.23 -10.11 2.98
CA TYR A 68 -19.03 -10.65 4.32
C TYR A 68 -17.55 -10.77 4.65
N ALA A 69 -16.73 -11.32 3.73
CA ALA A 69 -15.29 -11.44 3.92
C ALA A 69 -14.59 -10.07 4.08
N ALA A 70 -15.01 -9.05 3.31
CA ALA A 70 -14.44 -7.72 3.39
C ALA A 70 -14.77 -6.98 4.70
N THR A 71 -15.87 -7.35 5.35
CA THR A 71 -16.38 -6.67 6.56
C THR A 71 -16.18 -7.47 7.84
N THR A 72 -15.88 -8.77 7.74
CA THR A 72 -15.79 -9.68 8.87
C THR A 72 -14.48 -10.47 8.84
N PRO A 73 -13.51 -10.18 9.73
CA PRO A 73 -12.28 -10.95 9.84
C PRO A 73 -12.54 -12.41 10.22
N ILE A 74 -11.58 -13.30 9.94
CA ILE A 74 -11.72 -14.76 10.17
C ILE A 74 -12.10 -15.06 11.64
N VAL A 75 -11.42 -14.42 12.59
CA VAL A 75 -11.69 -14.62 14.02
C VAL A 75 -13.10 -14.16 14.42
N ASP A 76 -13.59 -13.07 13.82
CA ASP A 76 -14.93 -12.55 14.08
C ASP A 76 -16.00 -13.44 13.43
N MET A 77 -15.74 -13.99 12.24
CA MET A 77 -16.60 -14.97 11.58
C MET A 77 -16.82 -16.21 12.46
N VAL A 78 -15.73 -16.76 13.02
CA VAL A 78 -15.82 -17.89 13.96
C VAL A 78 -16.56 -17.49 15.23
N ARG A 79 -16.33 -16.28 15.75
CA ARG A 79 -17.05 -15.78 16.93
C ARG A 79 -18.56 -15.65 16.71
N PHE A 80 -18.97 -15.16 15.54
CA PHE A 80 -20.38 -14.97 15.20
C PHE A 80 -21.10 -16.27 14.86
N SER A 81 -20.36 -17.25 14.37
CA SER A 81 -20.86 -18.59 14.06
C SER A 81 -19.94 -19.65 14.66
N PRO A 82 -19.94 -19.82 15.99
CA PRO A 82 -19.03 -20.75 16.65
C PRO A 82 -19.39 -22.19 16.33
N ALA A 83 -18.38 -22.99 15.98
CA ALA A 83 -18.53 -24.41 15.68
C ALA A 83 -17.26 -25.16 16.05
N GLN A 84 -17.41 -26.43 16.44
CA GLN A 84 -16.24 -27.28 16.70
C GLN A 84 -15.55 -27.61 15.37
N LEU A 85 -14.24 -27.41 15.36
CA LEU A 85 -13.37 -27.72 14.24
C LEU A 85 -12.13 -28.39 14.79
N ASP A 86 -11.72 -29.52 14.23
CA ASP A 86 -10.42 -30.08 14.59
C ASP A 86 -9.27 -29.24 14.00
N ALA A 87 -8.07 -29.42 14.55
CA ALA A 87 -6.90 -28.62 14.21
C ALA A 87 -6.49 -28.75 12.74
N GLU A 88 -6.62 -29.95 12.16
CA GLU A 88 -6.32 -30.22 10.74
C GLU A 88 -7.35 -29.55 9.82
N ALA A 89 -8.63 -29.63 10.15
CA ALA A 89 -9.69 -28.95 9.43
C ALA A 89 -9.53 -27.43 9.45
N LEU A 90 -9.06 -26.85 10.57
CA LEU A 90 -8.72 -25.43 10.66
C LEU A 90 -7.57 -25.05 9.72
N ILE A 91 -6.44 -25.77 9.76
CA ILE A 91 -5.29 -25.40 8.92
C ILE A 91 -5.58 -25.62 7.41
N ASN A 92 -6.41 -26.61 7.07
CA ASN A 92 -6.85 -26.85 5.69
C ASN A 92 -7.81 -25.76 5.16
N LEU A 93 -8.46 -25.01 6.05
CA LEU A 93 -9.31 -23.88 5.68
C LEU A 93 -8.48 -22.61 5.37
N LEU A 94 -7.33 -22.44 6.02
CA LEU A 94 -6.54 -21.23 5.99
C LEU A 94 -5.60 -21.19 4.77
N ARG A 95 -5.24 -19.98 4.36
CA ARG A 95 -4.21 -19.76 3.33
C ARG A 95 -2.83 -19.70 3.97
N PRO A 96 -1.75 -20.08 3.26
CA PRO A 96 -0.40 -19.84 3.72
C PRO A 96 -0.13 -18.35 4.00
N LEU A 97 0.67 -18.06 5.02
CA LEU A 97 1.15 -16.72 5.31
C LEU A 97 2.14 -16.28 4.21
N THR A 98 1.91 -15.11 3.64
CA THR A 98 2.79 -14.51 2.63
C THR A 98 3.44 -13.21 3.13
N PRO A 99 4.66 -12.88 2.68
CA PRO A 99 5.30 -11.62 3.00
C PRO A 99 4.51 -10.43 2.43
N ARG A 100 4.69 -9.26 3.03
CA ARG A 100 4.14 -7.99 2.54
C ARG A 100 5.25 -7.14 1.96
N LEU A 101 4.95 -6.49 0.85
CA LEU A 101 5.83 -5.54 0.21
C LEU A 101 5.57 -4.14 0.77
N TYR A 102 6.66 -3.41 1.00
CA TYR A 102 6.65 -2.00 1.36
C TYR A 102 7.65 -1.31 0.44
N SER A 103 7.24 -0.25 -0.26
CA SER A 103 8.16 0.52 -1.08
C SER A 103 9.27 1.10 -0.18
N ILE A 104 10.52 0.90 -0.59
CA ILE A 104 11.69 1.36 0.17
C ILE A 104 11.68 2.89 0.22
N ALA A 105 11.83 3.43 1.43
CA ALA A 105 11.81 4.86 1.72
C ALA A 105 13.19 5.48 1.92
N SER A 106 14.25 4.74 1.57
CA SER A 106 15.63 5.21 1.63
C SER A 106 16.44 4.92 0.36
N SER A 107 17.47 5.72 0.12
CA SER A 107 18.58 5.38 -0.77
C SER A 107 19.77 4.92 0.05
N GLN A 108 20.38 3.79 -0.34
CA GLN A 108 21.62 3.30 0.28
C GLN A 108 22.79 4.27 0.13
N ALA A 109 22.75 5.20 -0.83
CA ALA A 109 23.76 6.24 -0.95
C ALA A 109 23.76 7.21 0.25
N GLU A 110 22.62 7.36 0.92
CA GLU A 110 22.45 8.20 2.13
C GLU A 110 22.51 7.37 3.42
N VAL A 111 21.88 6.18 3.42
CA VAL A 111 21.66 5.40 4.67
C VAL A 111 22.56 4.18 4.81
N GLU A 112 23.48 3.96 3.86
CA GLU A 112 24.45 2.86 3.84
C GLU A 112 23.80 1.47 4.00
N ASN A 113 23.79 0.97 5.24
CA ASN A 113 23.48 -0.42 5.63
C ASN A 113 22.01 -0.60 5.98
N GLU A 114 21.21 0.46 5.88
CA GLU A 114 19.83 0.50 6.36
C GLU A 114 18.81 0.41 5.21
N VAL A 115 17.63 -0.11 5.53
CA VAL A 115 16.45 -0.06 4.65
C VAL A 115 15.31 0.57 5.42
N HIS A 116 14.82 1.71 4.96
CA HIS A 116 13.70 2.40 5.58
C HIS A 116 12.41 2.06 4.85
N VAL A 117 11.29 2.00 5.59
CA VAL A 117 9.95 1.76 5.04
C VAL A 117 8.96 2.74 5.65
N THR A 118 7.91 3.08 4.91
CA THR A 118 6.78 3.87 5.42
C THR A 118 5.57 2.96 5.60
N VAL A 119 5.23 2.61 6.85
CA VAL A 119 4.20 1.61 7.13
C VAL A 119 2.93 2.26 7.66
N GLY A 120 1.89 2.27 6.83
CA GLY A 120 0.53 2.56 7.29
C GLY A 120 -0.03 1.38 8.08
N VAL A 121 -0.16 1.54 9.40
CA VAL A 121 -0.70 0.46 10.24
C VAL A 121 -2.20 0.34 10.04
N VAL A 122 -2.64 -0.81 9.54
CA VAL A 122 -4.06 -1.10 9.36
C VAL A 122 -4.65 -1.39 10.73
N ARG A 123 -5.54 -0.52 11.20
CA ARG A 123 -6.26 -0.66 12.47
C ARG A 123 -7.74 -0.40 12.24
N TYR A 124 -8.58 -1.23 12.84
CA TYR A 124 -10.03 -1.09 12.82
C TYR A 124 -10.65 -1.85 14.00
N ASP A 125 -11.96 -1.78 14.14
CA ASP A 125 -12.70 -2.40 15.24
C ASP A 125 -13.85 -3.23 14.69
N VAL A 126 -14.14 -4.35 15.35
CA VAL A 126 -15.35 -5.15 15.10
C VAL A 126 -16.04 -5.42 16.43
N GLU A 127 -17.15 -4.73 16.69
CA GLU A 127 -17.94 -4.80 17.92
C GLU A 127 -17.12 -4.58 19.21
N GLY A 128 -16.33 -3.50 19.24
CA GLY A 128 -15.52 -3.11 20.40
C GLY A 128 -14.24 -3.94 20.57
N ARG A 129 -13.92 -4.82 19.61
CA ARG A 129 -12.65 -5.56 19.56
C ARG A 129 -11.73 -4.99 18.49
N ALA A 130 -10.57 -4.52 18.95
CA ALA A 130 -9.51 -4.03 18.09
C ALA A 130 -9.02 -5.15 17.16
N ARG A 131 -8.88 -4.81 15.88
CA ARG A 131 -8.34 -5.62 14.80
C ARG A 131 -7.28 -4.86 14.03
N ALA A 132 -6.37 -5.59 13.43
CA ALA A 132 -5.27 -4.99 12.69
C ALA A 132 -4.81 -5.87 11.53
N GLY A 133 -4.10 -5.27 10.57
CA GLY A 133 -3.41 -6.00 9.50
C GLY A 133 -2.21 -6.77 10.04
N GLY A 134 -1.97 -7.98 9.52
CA GLY A 134 -0.93 -8.89 10.03
C GLY A 134 0.46 -8.26 10.05
N ALA A 135 1.02 -7.93 8.88
CA ALA A 135 2.39 -7.43 8.75
C ALA A 135 2.59 -6.02 9.32
N SER A 136 1.66 -5.10 9.09
CA SER A 136 1.84 -3.72 9.56
C SER A 136 1.73 -3.59 11.08
N SER A 137 0.84 -4.36 11.73
CA SER A 137 0.83 -4.43 13.21
C SER A 137 1.96 -5.29 13.78
N PHE A 138 2.53 -6.22 13.01
CA PHE A 138 3.72 -6.95 13.44
C PHE A 138 4.89 -5.98 13.65
N LEU A 139 5.17 -5.18 12.61
CA LEU A 139 6.24 -4.18 12.64
C LEU A 139 6.00 -3.08 13.68
N ALA A 140 4.75 -2.66 13.87
CA ALA A 140 4.44 -1.56 14.78
C ALA A 140 4.33 -1.96 16.26
N ASP A 141 3.81 -3.17 16.55
CA ASP A 141 3.36 -3.52 17.90
C ASP A 141 4.06 -4.73 18.51
N ARG A 142 4.73 -5.57 17.70
CA ARG A 142 5.23 -6.89 18.16
C ARG A 142 6.73 -7.04 18.07
N VAL A 143 7.39 -6.24 17.25
CA VAL A 143 8.86 -6.21 17.17
C VAL A 143 9.32 -5.06 18.06
N GLU A 144 10.09 -5.38 19.08
CA GLU A 144 10.76 -4.37 19.91
C GLU A 144 11.89 -3.69 19.12
N GLU A 145 12.36 -2.55 19.61
CA GLU A 145 13.53 -1.89 19.04
C GLU A 145 14.73 -2.86 19.01
N GLU A 146 15.50 -2.85 17.91
CA GLU A 146 16.58 -3.81 17.63
C GLU A 146 16.14 -5.28 17.50
N GLY A 147 14.84 -5.56 17.46
CA GLY A 147 14.29 -6.90 17.25
C GLY A 147 14.50 -7.45 15.84
N GLU A 148 14.41 -8.77 15.70
CA GLU A 148 14.64 -9.45 14.41
C GLU A 148 13.44 -9.36 13.46
N VAL A 149 13.71 -9.04 12.19
CA VAL A 149 12.73 -9.08 11.09
C VAL A 149 13.30 -9.85 9.91
N ARG A 150 12.53 -10.80 9.36
CA ARG A 150 12.89 -11.50 8.13
C ARG A 150 12.55 -10.63 6.93
N VAL A 151 13.56 -10.27 6.15
CA VAL A 151 13.43 -9.35 5.01
C VAL A 151 14.08 -9.92 3.75
N PHE A 152 13.63 -9.42 2.59
CA PHE A 152 14.26 -9.63 1.29
C PHE A 152 13.95 -8.42 0.41
N ILE A 153 14.67 -8.28 -0.71
CA ILE A 153 14.45 -7.20 -1.68
C ILE A 153 13.65 -7.74 -2.87
N GLU A 154 12.51 -7.11 -3.16
CA GLU A 154 11.76 -7.30 -4.40
C GLU A 154 12.18 -6.22 -5.40
N HIS A 155 12.97 -6.58 -6.41
CA HIS A 155 13.49 -5.61 -7.38
C HIS A 155 12.41 -5.13 -8.36
N ASN A 156 12.20 -3.81 -8.46
CA ASN A 156 11.31 -3.19 -9.45
C ASN A 156 12.03 -2.30 -10.47
N ASP A 157 12.56 -2.87 -11.55
CA ASP A 157 13.32 -2.10 -12.56
C ASP A 157 12.47 -1.18 -13.44
N ASN A 158 11.15 -1.22 -13.27
CA ASN A 158 10.19 -0.33 -13.93
C ASN A 158 9.84 0.90 -13.08
N PHE A 159 10.43 1.05 -11.89
CA PHE A 159 10.27 2.22 -11.02
C PHE A 159 11.65 2.74 -10.56
N ARG A 160 12.25 3.61 -11.38
CA ARG A 160 13.64 4.09 -11.22
C ARG A 160 13.79 5.55 -11.62
N LEU A 161 14.66 6.27 -10.91
CA LEU A 161 15.13 7.60 -11.32
C LEU A 161 15.73 7.56 -12.74
N PRO A 162 15.69 8.69 -13.48
CA PRO A 162 16.36 8.79 -14.77
C PRO A 162 17.87 8.58 -14.61
N ALA A 163 18.51 7.96 -15.60
CA ALA A 163 19.96 7.79 -15.60
C ALA A 163 20.70 9.14 -15.75
N ASN A 164 20.09 10.12 -16.43
CA ASN A 164 20.64 11.46 -16.54
C ASN A 164 20.22 12.31 -15.32
N PRO A 165 21.17 12.79 -14.50
CA PRO A 165 20.87 13.59 -13.31
C PRO A 165 20.30 14.97 -13.61
N GLU A 166 20.35 15.45 -14.85
CA GLU A 166 19.73 16.72 -15.28
C GLU A 166 18.23 16.59 -15.56
N THR A 167 17.73 15.37 -15.79
CA THR A 167 16.34 15.15 -16.18
C THR A 167 15.38 15.54 -15.04
N PRO A 168 14.34 16.35 -15.31
CA PRO A 168 13.35 16.69 -14.29
C PRO A 168 12.53 15.47 -13.88
N VAL A 169 12.08 15.43 -12.62
CA VAL A 169 11.16 14.39 -12.13
C VAL A 169 9.95 14.99 -11.43
N ILE A 170 8.79 14.40 -11.69
CA ILE A 170 7.50 14.71 -11.09
C ILE A 170 7.05 13.48 -10.31
N MET A 171 6.85 13.65 -9.01
CA MET A 171 6.57 12.59 -8.05
C MET A 171 5.19 12.80 -7.45
N ILE A 172 4.28 11.85 -7.62
CA ILE A 172 2.88 11.95 -7.16
C ILE A 172 2.63 10.79 -6.19
N GLY A 173 2.59 11.09 -4.90
CA GLY A 173 2.59 10.07 -3.84
C GLY A 173 1.83 10.47 -2.59
N PRO A 174 0.49 10.48 -2.60
CA PRO A 174 -0.28 10.73 -1.39
C PRO A 174 -0.18 9.58 -0.38
N GLY A 175 -0.36 9.90 0.90
CA GLY A 175 -0.26 8.93 2.00
C GLY A 175 1.07 8.17 2.01
N THR A 176 1.01 6.85 2.21
CA THR A 176 2.20 5.99 2.20
C THR A 176 2.85 5.86 0.82
N GLY A 177 2.20 6.33 -0.25
CA GLY A 177 2.79 6.43 -1.59
C GLY A 177 3.98 7.39 -1.67
N ILE A 178 4.24 8.17 -0.61
CA ILE A 178 5.40 9.04 -0.50
C ILE A 178 6.74 8.28 -0.35
N ALA A 179 6.69 7.02 0.09
CA ALA A 179 7.86 6.23 0.46
C ALA A 179 8.99 6.26 -0.60
N PRO A 180 8.78 5.82 -1.85
CA PRO A 180 9.88 5.80 -2.81
C PRO A 180 10.37 7.20 -3.20
N PHE A 181 9.57 8.24 -3.01
CA PHE A 181 9.98 9.62 -3.28
C PHE A 181 10.92 10.17 -2.22
N ARG A 182 10.83 9.68 -0.98
CA ARG A 182 11.87 9.91 0.02
C ARG A 182 13.20 9.29 -0.41
N ALA A 183 13.18 8.04 -0.91
CA ALA A 183 14.36 7.39 -1.45
C ALA A 183 14.95 8.15 -2.66
N PHE A 184 14.09 8.63 -3.57
CA PHE A 184 14.52 9.40 -4.74
C PHE A 184 15.19 10.72 -4.34
N MET A 185 14.61 11.46 -3.38
CA MET A 185 15.23 12.70 -2.91
C MET A 185 16.54 12.46 -2.17
N GLN A 186 16.64 11.41 -1.36
CA GLN A 186 17.92 11.02 -0.77
C GLN A 186 18.98 10.75 -1.84
N GLN A 187 18.65 9.95 -2.85
CA GLN A 187 19.58 9.66 -3.96
C GLN A 187 20.02 10.93 -4.68
N ARG A 188 19.07 11.76 -5.12
CA ARG A 188 19.38 12.98 -5.88
C ARG A 188 20.12 14.03 -5.06
N ALA A 189 19.89 14.09 -3.75
CA ALA A 189 20.64 14.98 -2.87
C ALA A 189 22.11 14.52 -2.76
N VAL A 190 22.35 13.22 -2.53
CA VAL A 190 23.71 12.65 -2.44
C VAL A 190 24.47 12.77 -3.75
N ASP A 191 23.81 12.54 -4.89
CA ASP A 191 24.42 12.66 -6.21
C ASP A 191 24.60 14.12 -6.66
N GLU A 192 24.17 15.11 -5.85
CA GLU A 192 24.11 16.53 -6.19
C GLU A 192 23.44 16.78 -7.57
N ALA A 193 22.41 15.99 -7.88
CA ALA A 193 21.78 15.99 -9.19
C ALA A 193 21.07 17.33 -9.47
N PRO A 194 21.42 18.07 -10.54
CA PRO A 194 20.93 19.43 -10.76
C PRO A 194 19.51 19.48 -11.37
N GLY A 195 19.00 18.35 -11.86
CA GLY A 195 17.68 18.29 -12.46
C GLY A 195 16.57 18.56 -11.45
N LYS A 196 15.51 19.21 -11.92
CA LYS A 196 14.43 19.70 -11.05
C LYS A 196 13.62 18.54 -10.46
N ASN A 197 13.11 18.74 -9.24
CA ASN A 197 12.28 17.78 -8.53
C ASN A 197 10.95 18.42 -8.12
N TRP A 198 9.84 17.76 -8.40
CA TRP A 198 8.51 18.23 -8.01
C TRP A 198 7.75 17.12 -7.28
N LEU A 199 7.32 17.39 -6.06
CA LEU A 199 6.47 16.49 -5.27
C LEU A 199 5.03 16.98 -5.22
N PHE A 200 4.08 16.11 -5.55
CA PHE A 200 2.66 16.23 -5.22
C PHE A 200 2.35 15.27 -4.08
N PHE A 201 2.02 15.83 -2.91
CA PHE A 201 1.66 15.06 -1.73
C PHE A 201 0.25 15.41 -1.26
N GLY A 202 -0.44 14.44 -0.70
CA GLY A 202 -1.75 14.69 -0.10
C GLY A 202 -2.07 13.70 1.01
N ASN A 203 -2.82 14.19 2.00
CA ASN A 203 -3.29 13.41 3.13
C ASN A 203 -4.50 14.11 3.79
N PRO A 204 -5.10 13.58 4.87
CA PRO A 204 -6.24 14.21 5.52
C PRO A 204 -5.93 15.61 6.09
N HIS A 205 -4.94 15.73 6.96
CA HIS A 205 -4.65 16.96 7.70
C HIS A 205 -3.20 17.42 7.59
N PHE A 206 -2.96 18.72 7.39
CA PHE A 206 -1.62 19.29 7.38
C PHE A 206 -0.87 19.07 8.70
N THR A 207 -1.57 19.22 9.83
CA THR A 207 -0.96 19.23 11.17
C THR A 207 -0.66 17.84 11.72
N GLU A 208 -1.30 16.80 11.19
CA GLU A 208 -1.20 15.43 11.72
C GLU A 208 -0.54 14.47 10.73
N ASP A 209 -0.77 14.68 9.42
CA ASP A 209 -0.50 13.67 8.41
C ASP A 209 0.57 14.10 7.40
N PHE A 210 1.32 15.18 7.64
CA PHE A 210 2.42 15.58 6.76
C PHE A 210 3.67 14.74 7.01
N LEU A 211 3.69 13.55 6.40
CA LEU A 211 4.77 12.58 6.51
C LEU A 211 6.11 13.18 6.06
N TYR A 212 7.15 13.04 6.90
CA TYR A 212 8.50 13.57 6.68
C TYR A 212 8.57 15.09 6.45
N GLN A 213 7.61 15.87 6.96
CA GLN A 213 7.50 17.33 6.75
C GLN A 213 8.83 18.08 6.84
N VAL A 214 9.61 17.83 7.90
CA VAL A 214 10.88 18.54 8.15
C VAL A 214 11.92 18.20 7.07
N GLU A 215 11.94 16.97 6.57
CA GLU A 215 12.84 16.58 5.47
C GLU A 215 12.49 17.32 4.19
N TRP A 216 11.19 17.42 3.83
CA TRP A 216 10.76 18.16 2.64
C TRP A 216 11.07 19.64 2.75
N GLN A 217 10.84 20.26 3.91
CA GLN A 217 11.21 21.66 4.16
C GLN A 217 12.71 21.89 3.98
N ARG A 218 13.54 20.94 4.45
CA ARG A 218 14.99 20.97 4.25
C ARG A 218 15.35 20.86 2.76
N TYR A 219 14.81 19.88 2.04
CA TYR A 219 15.08 19.72 0.61
C TYR A 219 14.68 20.95 -0.22
N VAL A 220 13.58 21.63 0.13
CA VAL A 220 13.21 22.91 -0.52
C VAL A 220 14.23 24.00 -0.20
N LYS A 221 14.62 24.12 1.07
CA LYS A 221 15.60 25.12 1.52
C LYS A 221 16.97 24.94 0.87
N GLU A 222 17.40 23.70 0.69
CA GLU A 222 18.67 23.32 0.05
C GLU A 222 18.59 23.37 -1.48
N GLY A 223 17.40 23.57 -2.05
CA GLY A 223 17.18 23.67 -3.50
C GLY A 223 17.10 22.34 -4.23
N VAL A 224 17.20 21.20 -3.52
CA VAL A 224 17.04 19.87 -4.12
C VAL A 224 15.58 19.65 -4.55
N LEU A 225 14.61 19.95 -3.68
CA LEU A 225 13.18 19.90 -4.03
C LEU A 225 12.75 21.25 -4.61
N THR A 226 12.59 21.30 -5.93
CA THR A 226 12.27 22.54 -6.65
C THR A 226 10.86 23.03 -6.36
N ARG A 227 9.89 22.10 -6.29
CA ARG A 227 8.47 22.42 -6.08
C ARG A 227 7.79 21.35 -5.20
N ILE A 228 6.83 21.80 -4.40
CA ILE A 228 5.95 20.91 -3.65
C ILE A 228 4.52 21.45 -3.67
N ASP A 229 3.58 20.60 -4.04
CA ASP A 229 2.15 20.89 -4.02
C ASP A 229 1.45 19.95 -3.05
N LEU A 230 0.63 20.53 -2.17
CA LEU A 230 0.05 19.85 -1.02
C LEU A 230 -1.47 19.83 -1.11
N ALA A 231 -2.07 18.66 -0.87
CA ALA A 231 -3.51 18.44 -0.91
C ALA A 231 -4.03 17.89 0.42
N TRP A 232 -4.76 18.71 1.17
CA TRP A 232 -5.32 18.36 2.48
C TRP A 232 -6.81 18.11 2.34
N SER A 233 -7.22 16.84 2.41
CA SER A 233 -8.60 16.46 2.11
C SER A 233 -9.62 16.79 3.20
N ARG A 234 -9.16 17.16 4.41
CA ARG A 234 -10.01 17.40 5.58
C ARG A 234 -9.72 18.71 6.34
N ASP A 235 -8.82 19.55 5.85
CA ASP A 235 -8.53 20.87 6.47
C ASP A 235 -9.57 21.95 6.13
N GLN A 236 -10.42 21.67 5.14
CA GLN A 236 -11.51 22.55 4.72
C GLN A 236 -12.74 21.74 4.30
N LYS A 237 -13.85 22.44 4.03
CA LYS A 237 -15.13 21.81 3.63
C LYS A 237 -15.01 21.03 2.32
N GLU A 238 -14.32 21.62 1.34
CA GLU A 238 -14.10 20.99 0.03
C GLU A 238 -12.94 20.01 0.12
N LYS A 239 -13.13 18.79 -0.38
CA LYS A 239 -12.07 17.79 -0.41
C LYS A 239 -11.10 18.14 -1.53
N VAL A 240 -9.83 18.34 -1.16
CA VAL A 240 -8.75 18.60 -2.12
C VAL A 240 -7.81 17.41 -2.13
N TYR A 241 -7.53 16.90 -3.33
CA TYR A 241 -6.65 15.77 -3.58
C TYR A 241 -5.54 16.14 -4.57
N VAL A 242 -4.57 15.24 -4.75
CA VAL A 242 -3.41 15.49 -5.62
C VAL A 242 -3.82 15.72 -7.08
N GLN A 243 -4.86 15.06 -7.58
CA GLN A 243 -5.39 15.28 -8.92
C GLN A 243 -5.92 16.69 -9.14
N ASP A 244 -6.45 17.34 -8.09
CA ASP A 244 -6.90 18.73 -8.17
C ASP A 244 -5.71 19.67 -8.30
N LYS A 245 -4.61 19.37 -7.58
CA LYS A 245 -3.35 20.09 -7.69
C LYS A 245 -2.66 19.90 -9.03
N LEU A 246 -2.74 18.71 -9.63
CA LEU A 246 -2.23 18.48 -10.97
C LEU A 246 -2.93 19.36 -12.00
N ARG A 247 -4.27 19.45 -11.92
CA ARG A 247 -5.06 20.35 -12.79
C ARG A 247 -4.70 21.82 -12.56
N GLU A 248 -4.65 22.25 -11.32
CA GLU A 248 -4.28 23.63 -10.94
C GLU A 248 -2.89 24.02 -11.49
N GLN A 249 -1.94 23.09 -11.46
CA GLN A 249 -0.57 23.30 -11.92
C GLN A 249 -0.34 22.92 -13.39
N GLY A 250 -1.40 22.65 -14.16
CA GLY A 250 -1.33 21.99 -15.47
C GLY A 250 -0.39 22.65 -16.48
N ALA A 251 -0.38 23.99 -16.57
CA ALA A 251 0.49 24.72 -17.49
C ALA A 251 2.00 24.47 -17.21
N GLU A 252 2.37 24.47 -15.93
CA GLU A 252 3.74 24.23 -15.52
C GLU A 252 4.08 22.73 -15.63
N LEU A 253 3.13 21.86 -15.29
CA LEU A 253 3.29 20.42 -15.44
C LEU A 253 3.58 20.05 -16.89
N TRP A 254 2.82 20.62 -17.84
CA TRP A 254 3.04 20.45 -19.27
C TRP A 254 4.40 20.99 -19.73
N ARG A 255 4.86 22.12 -19.18
CA ARG A 255 6.22 22.64 -19.45
C ARG A 255 7.29 21.63 -19.04
N TRP A 256 7.18 21.04 -17.86
CA TRP A 256 8.15 20.03 -17.39
C TRP A 256 8.09 18.76 -18.25
N ILE A 257 6.90 18.34 -18.67
CA ILE A 257 6.73 17.20 -19.58
C ILE A 257 7.46 17.47 -20.91
N ASN A 258 7.35 18.68 -21.47
CA ASN A 258 8.10 19.06 -22.68
C ASN A 258 9.61 19.18 -22.45
N ASP A 259 10.04 19.56 -21.25
CA ASP A 259 11.47 19.55 -20.84
C ASP A 259 12.03 18.13 -20.64
N GLY A 260 11.25 17.08 -20.96
CA GLY A 260 11.70 15.69 -20.87
C GLY A 260 11.48 15.03 -19.51
N ALA A 261 10.62 15.60 -18.65
CA ALA A 261 10.41 15.07 -17.30
C ALA A 261 9.93 13.61 -17.28
N HIS A 262 10.32 12.91 -16.21
CA HIS A 262 9.74 11.63 -15.83
C HIS A 262 8.66 11.84 -14.75
N ILE A 263 7.52 11.17 -14.91
CA ILE A 263 6.36 11.20 -14.02
C ILE A 263 6.29 9.87 -13.28
N TYR A 264 6.13 9.94 -11.97
CA TYR A 264 6.03 8.79 -11.09
C TYR A 264 4.75 8.87 -10.25
N VAL A 265 4.00 7.77 -10.18
CA VAL A 265 2.81 7.66 -9.33
C VAL A 265 2.94 6.48 -8.38
N CYS A 266 2.76 6.71 -7.08
CA CYS A 266 2.80 5.65 -6.07
C CYS A 266 1.66 5.80 -5.05
N GLY A 267 1.06 4.69 -4.62
CA GLY A 267 -0.03 4.65 -3.63
C GLY A 267 -1.23 3.81 -4.07
N ASP A 268 -2.43 4.19 -3.63
CA ASP A 268 -3.68 3.42 -3.86
C ASP A 268 -4.00 3.23 -5.35
N ALA A 269 -4.05 1.97 -5.79
CA ALA A 269 -4.38 1.58 -7.16
C ALA A 269 -5.88 1.69 -7.47
N ASN A 270 -6.75 1.63 -6.47
CA ASN A 270 -8.18 1.46 -6.68
C ASN A 270 -8.88 2.74 -7.14
N ARG A 271 -8.50 3.88 -6.55
CA ARG A 271 -9.08 5.20 -6.81
C ARG A 271 -8.01 6.19 -7.23
N MET A 272 -6.99 6.38 -6.40
CA MET A 272 -6.01 7.47 -6.57
C MET A 272 -5.29 7.39 -7.93
N ALA A 273 -4.77 6.23 -8.30
CA ALA A 273 -4.05 6.05 -9.56
C ALA A 273 -4.89 6.41 -10.80
N LYS A 274 -6.20 6.10 -10.78
CA LYS A 274 -7.12 6.39 -11.89
C LYS A 274 -7.43 7.88 -11.96
N ASP A 275 -7.69 8.52 -10.83
CA ASP A 275 -8.02 9.94 -10.77
C ASP A 275 -6.81 10.81 -11.17
N VAL A 276 -5.59 10.40 -10.79
CA VAL A 276 -4.33 11.02 -11.22
C VAL A 276 -4.11 10.85 -12.71
N GLU A 277 -4.29 9.64 -13.25
CA GLU A 277 -4.15 9.38 -14.68
C GLU A 277 -5.12 10.23 -15.51
N GLN A 278 -6.38 10.33 -15.08
CA GLN A 278 -7.37 11.18 -15.70
C GLN A 278 -6.97 12.66 -15.66
N ALA A 279 -6.46 13.16 -14.52
CA ALA A 279 -5.97 14.53 -14.43
C ALA A 279 -4.75 14.79 -15.33
N LEU A 280 -3.85 13.82 -15.48
CA LEU A 280 -2.72 13.94 -16.41
C LEU A 280 -3.20 14.03 -17.87
N LEU A 281 -4.15 13.18 -18.27
CA LEU A 281 -4.75 13.23 -19.60
C LEU A 281 -5.42 14.58 -19.88
N GLU A 282 -6.15 15.12 -18.91
CA GLU A 282 -6.77 16.44 -19.01
C GLU A 282 -5.74 17.56 -19.17
N VAL A 283 -4.65 17.52 -18.40
CA VAL A 283 -3.54 18.48 -18.53
C VAL A 283 -2.85 18.37 -19.89
N ILE A 284 -2.58 17.16 -20.37
CA ILE A 284 -1.96 16.93 -21.68
C ILE A 284 -2.86 17.46 -22.80
N ALA A 285 -4.16 17.18 -22.75
CA ALA A 285 -5.13 17.66 -23.72
C ALA A 285 -5.19 19.20 -23.73
N GLU A 286 -5.39 19.81 -22.56
CA GLU A 286 -5.58 21.26 -22.41
C GLU A 286 -4.33 22.05 -22.83
N PHE A 287 -3.16 21.71 -22.28
CA PHE A 287 -1.95 22.50 -22.45
C PHE A 287 -1.10 22.05 -23.64
N GLY A 288 -1.27 20.80 -24.09
CA GLY A 288 -0.65 20.28 -25.31
C GLY A 288 -1.42 20.58 -26.60
N GLY A 289 -2.65 21.08 -26.50
CA GLY A 289 -3.51 21.35 -27.65
C GLY A 289 -3.91 20.06 -28.38
N MET A 290 -4.07 18.97 -27.62
CA MET A 290 -4.41 17.63 -28.10
C MET A 290 -5.89 17.35 -27.82
N ASP A 291 -6.51 16.51 -28.65
CA ASP A 291 -7.79 15.91 -28.29
C ASP A 291 -7.59 14.71 -27.35
N THR A 292 -8.69 14.08 -26.92
CA THR A 292 -8.65 12.97 -25.96
C THR A 292 -7.86 11.76 -26.48
N GLU A 293 -7.95 11.44 -27.78
CA GLU A 293 -7.28 10.29 -28.37
C GLU A 293 -5.77 10.54 -28.45
N ALA A 294 -5.37 11.71 -28.95
CA ALA A 294 -3.97 12.10 -29.00
C ALA A 294 -3.32 12.22 -27.61
N ALA A 295 -4.06 12.67 -26.59
CA ALA A 295 -3.55 12.71 -25.22
C ALA A 295 -3.32 11.31 -24.62
N ASP A 296 -4.18 10.34 -24.94
CA ASP A 296 -4.02 8.94 -24.52
C ASP A 296 -2.82 8.27 -25.21
N GLU A 297 -2.67 8.49 -26.51
CA GLU A 297 -1.50 8.04 -27.27
C GLU A 297 -0.19 8.64 -26.71
N PHE A 298 -0.18 9.94 -26.43
CA PHE A 298 0.97 10.62 -25.85
C PHE A 298 1.35 10.06 -24.47
N LEU A 299 0.37 9.87 -23.57
CA LEU A 299 0.64 9.27 -22.26
C LEU A 299 1.12 7.82 -22.38
N SER A 300 0.61 7.08 -23.37
CA SER A 300 1.06 5.72 -23.67
C SER A 300 2.50 5.70 -24.19
N GLU A 301 2.89 6.65 -25.04
CA GLU A 301 4.26 6.82 -25.50
C GLU A 301 5.20 7.12 -24.32
N LEU A 302 4.81 7.99 -23.39
CA LEU A 302 5.58 8.22 -22.16
C LEU A 302 5.79 6.94 -21.34
N ARG A 303 4.84 6.00 -21.32
CA ARG A 303 5.04 4.69 -20.65
C ARG A 303 6.10 3.86 -21.38
N VAL A 304 6.04 3.81 -22.71
CA VAL A 304 7.02 3.08 -23.54
C VAL A 304 8.42 3.66 -23.37
N GLU A 305 8.53 4.99 -23.29
CA GLU A 305 9.78 5.72 -23.04
C GLU A 305 10.28 5.62 -21.58
N ARG A 306 9.55 4.93 -20.69
CA ARG A 306 9.82 4.88 -19.24
C ARG A 306 9.80 6.25 -18.57
N ARG A 307 9.06 7.21 -19.12
CA ARG A 307 8.84 8.56 -18.59
C ARG A 307 7.52 8.69 -17.84
N TYR A 308 6.64 7.69 -17.88
CA TYR A 308 5.50 7.56 -16.96
C TYR A 308 5.55 6.19 -16.29
N GLN A 309 5.84 6.16 -14.99
CA GLN A 309 6.06 4.96 -14.19
C GLN A 309 5.13 4.93 -12.99
N ARG A 310 4.65 3.73 -12.61
CA ARG A 310 3.70 3.56 -11.50
C ARG A 310 4.10 2.41 -10.59
N ASP A 311 3.98 2.62 -9.29
CA ASP A 311 4.11 1.60 -8.24
C ASP A 311 2.87 1.70 -7.32
N VAL A 312 1.77 1.09 -7.76
CA VAL A 312 0.44 1.22 -7.14
C VAL A 312 -0.06 -0.12 -6.62
N TYR A 313 -0.70 -0.10 -5.46
CA TYR A 313 -1.16 -1.27 -4.72
C TYR A 313 -2.56 -1.12 -4.14
#